data_AF-A0A2X3EZY3-F1
#
_entry.id   AF-A0A2X3EZY3-F1
#
_cell.length_a   1.000
_cell.length_b   1.000
_cell.length_c   1.000
_cell.angle_alpha   90.00
_cell.angle_beta   90.00
_cell.angle_gamma   90.00
#
_symmetry.space_group_name_H-M   'P 1'
#
loop_
_entity.id
_entity.type
_entity.pdbx_description
1 polymer ?
#
loop_
_entity_poly.entity_id
_entity_poly.type
_entity_poly.pdbx_seq_one_letter_code
_entity_poly.pdbx_strand_id
1 'polypeptide(L)'
;MVQSVPEADRAVVNFGKRDCAFDAGLPQPIAHYRNGQELALRAESIVSTGIMDQHCMLRLAPGSDVQVGDILLFGTSHPCLTFDKWKTLLLVDDDYNVLDELDTLF
;
A
#
# COMPACT_ATOMS: atom_id res chain seq x y z
N MET A 1 3.62 -3.94 -2.30
CA MET A 1 5.07 -4.25 -2.42
C MET A 1 5.74 -3.25 -3.35
N VAL A 2 6.92 -2.77 -2.98
CA VAL A 2 7.75 -1.88 -3.80
C VAL A 2 8.36 -2.66 -4.95
N GLN A 3 8.08 -2.20 -6.18
CA GLN A 3 8.57 -2.80 -7.42
C GLN A 3 9.81 -2.11 -7.96
N SER A 4 9.92 -0.80 -7.73
CA SER A 4 11.00 0.02 -8.29
C SER A 4 11.28 1.23 -7.41
N VAL A 5 12.55 1.60 -7.30
CA VAL A 5 13.04 2.84 -6.67
C VAL A 5 13.97 3.51 -7.70
N PRO A 6 13.40 4.11 -8.78
CA PRO A 6 14.20 4.58 -9.90
C PRO A 6 15.00 5.86 -9.59
N GLU A 7 14.55 6.63 -8.60
CA GLU A 7 15.15 7.91 -8.18
C GLU A 7 15.17 7.95 -6.64
N ALA A 8 16.05 8.78 -6.06
CA ALA A 8 16.18 8.87 -4.59
C ALA A 8 14.91 9.40 -3.90
N ASP A 9 14.07 10.13 -4.62
CA ASP A 9 12.82 10.74 -4.14
C ASP A 9 11.57 10.05 -4.71
N ARG A 10 11.71 8.92 -5.42
CA ARG A 10 10.59 8.25 -6.10
C ARG A 10 10.64 6.73 -5.93
N ALA A 11 9.49 6.16 -5.61
CA ALA A 11 9.27 4.70 -5.68
C ALA A 11 7.93 4.36 -6.35
N VAL A 12 7.80 3.11 -6.78
CA VAL A 12 6.59 2.57 -7.39
C VAL A 12 6.20 1.26 -6.68
N VAL A 13 4.92 1.13 -6.33
CA VAL A 13 4.37 -0.09 -5.70
C VAL A 13 3.34 -0.78 -6.61
N ASN A 14 3.17 -2.09 -6.42
CA ASN A 14 2.32 -2.97 -7.23
C ASN A 14 0.83 -2.96 -6.83
N PHE A 15 0.23 -1.78 -6.67
CA PHE A 15 -1.23 -1.68 -6.63
C PHE A 15 -1.66 -0.43 -7.38
N GLY A 16 -2.84 -0.46 -7.99
CA GLY A 16 -3.39 0.64 -8.75
C GLY A 16 -4.90 0.82 -8.58
N LYS A 17 -5.53 1.49 -9.53
CA LYS A 17 -6.98 1.75 -9.56
C LYS A 17 -7.82 0.47 -9.59
N ARG A 18 -7.23 -0.65 -10.02
CA ARG A 18 -7.88 -1.96 -9.99
C ARG A 18 -7.90 -2.60 -8.61
N ASP A 19 -7.11 -2.08 -7.68
CA ASP A 19 -6.92 -2.65 -6.34
C ASP A 19 -7.45 -1.72 -5.23
N CYS A 20 -7.44 -0.41 -5.45
CA CYS A 20 -7.91 0.57 -4.47
C CYS A 20 -8.73 1.67 -5.13
N ALA A 21 -9.86 2.04 -4.50
CA ALA A 21 -10.59 3.24 -4.89
C ALA A 21 -9.80 4.47 -4.48
N PHE A 22 -9.90 5.52 -5.31
CA PHE A 22 -9.13 6.76 -5.14
C PHE A 22 -10.01 8.02 -5.16
N ASP A 23 -11.33 7.86 -5.33
CA ASP A 23 -12.29 8.95 -5.48
C ASP A 23 -12.36 9.84 -4.22
N ALA A 24 -12.04 9.26 -3.07
CA ALA A 24 -12.00 9.96 -1.78
C ALA A 24 -10.57 10.29 -1.30
N GLY A 25 -9.60 10.28 -2.22
CA GLY A 25 -8.19 10.53 -1.95
C GLY A 25 -7.30 9.32 -2.22
N LEU A 26 -6.00 9.57 -2.37
CA LEU A 26 -5.02 8.51 -2.58
C LEU A 26 -4.79 7.73 -1.27
N PRO A 27 -4.75 6.38 -1.31
CA PRO A 27 -4.37 5.58 -0.17
C PRO A 27 -2.94 5.94 0.29
N GLN A 28 -2.73 6.09 1.59
CA GLN A 28 -1.45 6.53 2.16
C GLN A 28 -0.74 5.40 2.90
N PRO A 29 0.60 5.33 2.86
CA PRO A 29 1.36 4.36 3.66
C PRO A 29 1.10 4.56 5.16
N ILE A 30 0.84 3.46 5.88
CA ILE A 30 0.62 3.44 7.33
C ILE A 30 1.61 2.53 8.08
N ALA A 31 2.26 1.59 7.39
CA ALA A 31 3.34 0.79 7.95
C ALA A 31 4.31 0.35 6.83
N HIS A 32 5.54 0.02 7.22
CA HIS A 32 6.63 -0.36 6.32
C HIS A 32 7.34 -1.58 6.87
N TYR A 33 7.57 -2.58 6.03
CA TYR A 33 8.20 -3.84 6.40
C TYR A 33 9.29 -4.24 5.42
N ARG A 34 10.33 -4.89 5.95
CA ARG A 34 11.38 -5.56 5.17
C ARG A 34 11.69 -6.90 5.81
N ASN A 35 11.64 -7.99 5.03
CA ASN A 35 11.93 -9.35 5.51
C ASN A 35 11.16 -9.74 6.79
N GLY A 36 9.87 -9.35 6.88
CA GLY A 36 9.00 -9.64 8.02
C GLY A 36 9.26 -8.77 9.27
N GLN A 37 10.17 -7.79 9.19
CA GLN A 37 10.44 -6.84 10.27
C GLN A 37 9.80 -5.49 9.96
N GLU A 38 9.10 -4.91 10.94
CA GLU A 38 8.59 -3.55 10.83
C GLU A 38 9.75 -2.54 10.83
N LEU A 39 9.67 -1.56 9.94
CA LEU A 39 10.59 -0.45 9.81
C LEU A 39 9.89 0.84 10.23
N ALA A 40 10.67 1.77 10.79
CA ALA A 40 10.15 3.05 11.24
C ALA A 40 9.60 3.87 10.05
N LEU A 41 8.30 4.13 10.06
CA LEU A 41 7.64 5.04 9.13
C LEU A 41 7.44 6.40 9.79
N ARG A 42 8.19 7.41 9.34
CA ARG A 42 8.00 8.78 9.82
C ARG A 42 6.81 9.41 9.10
N ALA A 43 6.09 10.28 9.79
CA ALA A 43 5.01 11.04 9.17
C ALA A 43 5.52 11.75 7.89
N GLU A 44 4.77 11.63 6.80
CA GLU A 44 5.06 12.23 5.50
C GLU A 44 6.39 11.83 4.84
N SER A 45 7.11 10.82 5.36
CA SER A 45 8.36 10.38 4.72
C SER A 45 8.12 9.60 3.42
N ILE A 46 6.97 8.94 3.30
CA ILE A 46 6.54 8.23 2.11
C ILE A 46 5.10 8.66 1.82
N VAL A 47 4.86 9.25 0.66
CA VAL A 47 3.55 9.83 0.32
C VAL A 47 3.11 9.35 -1.06
N SER A 48 1.89 8.83 -1.16
CA SER A 48 1.30 8.49 -2.45
C SER A 48 0.97 9.78 -3.22
N THR A 49 1.47 9.90 -4.44
CA THR A 49 1.31 11.11 -5.28
C THR A 49 0.54 10.88 -6.57
N GLY A 50 0.34 9.62 -6.97
CA GLY A 50 -0.54 9.28 -8.06
C GLY A 50 -0.80 7.78 -8.16
N ILE A 51 -1.83 7.44 -8.92
CA ILE A 51 -2.27 6.05 -9.10
C ILE A 51 -2.63 5.80 -10.56
N MET A 52 -2.06 4.75 -11.12
CA MET A 52 -2.29 4.20 -12.46
C MET A 52 -3.10 2.91 -12.32
N ASP A 53 -3.35 2.22 -13.43
CA ASP A 53 -4.19 1.01 -13.43
C ASP A 53 -3.70 -0.09 -12.47
N GLN A 54 -2.38 -0.29 -12.41
CA GLN A 54 -1.72 -1.38 -11.66
C GLN A 54 -0.57 -0.89 -10.76
N HIS A 55 -0.35 0.43 -10.70
CA HIS A 55 0.79 1.01 -10.00
C HIS A 55 0.41 2.28 -9.23
N CYS A 56 1.05 2.48 -8.09
CA CYS A 56 0.96 3.72 -7.32
C CYS A 56 2.35 4.32 -7.18
N MET A 57 2.44 5.63 -7.42
CA MET A 57 3.67 6.40 -7.39
C MET A 57 3.83 7.04 -6.03
N LEU A 58 5.00 6.86 -5.42
CA LEU A 58 5.35 7.38 -4.12
C LEU A 58 6.41 8.46 -4.26
N ARG A 59 6.26 9.54 -3.49
CA ARG A 59 7.31 10.52 -3.21
C ARG A 59 7.99 10.12 -1.90
N LEU A 60 9.32 10.16 -1.89
CA LEU A 60 10.14 9.84 -0.73
C LEU A 60 10.80 11.12 -0.21
N ALA A 61 10.71 11.36 1.09
CA ALA A 61 11.48 12.42 1.73
C ALA A 61 12.98 12.04 1.78
N PRO A 62 13.90 13.02 1.82
CA PRO A 62 15.33 12.74 1.98
C PRO A 62 15.62 11.81 3.16
N GLY A 63 16.44 10.77 2.93
CA GLY A 63 16.80 9.80 3.95
C GLY A 63 15.74 8.72 4.24
N SER A 64 14.70 8.61 3.41
CA SER A 64 13.80 7.46 3.43
C SER A 64 14.51 6.22 2.88
N ASP A 65 14.53 5.13 3.63
CA ASP A 65 15.18 3.87 3.24
C ASP A 65 14.16 2.90 2.64
N VAL A 66 13.64 3.22 1.46
CA VAL A 66 12.73 2.35 0.70
C VAL A 66 13.53 1.54 -0.31
N GLN A 67 13.34 0.22 -0.32
CA GLN A 67 14.03 -0.71 -1.21
C GLN A 67 13.03 -1.56 -2.01
N VAL A 68 13.47 -2.05 -3.16
CA VAL A 68 12.70 -3.02 -3.95
C VAL A 68 12.47 -4.28 -3.12
N GLY A 69 11.22 -4.77 -3.10
CA GLY A 69 10.80 -5.91 -2.28
C GLY A 69 10.20 -5.53 -0.93
N ASP A 70 10.37 -4.29 -0.47
CA ASP A 70 9.73 -3.82 0.76
C ASP A 70 8.20 -3.89 0.64
N ILE A 71 7.55 -4.16 1.77
CA ILE A 71 6.10 -4.17 1.89
C ILE A 71 5.67 -2.87 2.57
N LEU A 72 4.72 -2.17 1.96
CA LEU A 72 4.07 -1.00 2.54
C LEU A 72 2.59 -1.36 2.71
N LEU A 73 2.05 -1.09 3.89
CA LEU A 73 0.61 -1.18 4.15
C LEU A 73 0.00 0.18 3.87
N PHE A 74 -1.18 0.18 3.26
CA PHE A 74 -1.86 1.40 2.85
C PHE A 74 -3.22 1.51 3.54
N GLY A 75 -3.47 2.68 4.12
CA GLY A 75 -4.78 3.07 4.63
C GLY A 75 -5.55 3.91 3.62
N THR A 76 -6.86 3.68 3.52
CA THR A 76 -7.79 4.53 2.78
C THR A 76 -8.86 5.08 3.72
N SER A 77 -9.29 6.32 3.48
CA SER A 77 -10.33 6.98 4.28
C SER A 77 -11.72 6.37 4.10
N HIS A 78 -11.97 5.72 2.96
CA HIS A 78 -13.26 5.14 2.60
C HIS A 78 -13.07 3.67 2.14
N PRO A 79 -12.79 2.75 3.08
CA PRO A 79 -12.47 1.36 2.75
C PRO A 79 -13.60 0.64 2.01
N CYS A 80 -14.86 0.99 2.30
CA CYS A 80 -16.03 0.41 1.63
C CYS A 80 -16.06 0.61 0.11
N LEU A 81 -15.47 1.71 -0.40
CA LEU A 81 -15.40 1.98 -1.84
C LEU A 81 -14.39 1.07 -2.56
N THR A 82 -13.56 0.33 -1.83
CA THR A 82 -12.55 -0.57 -2.39
C THR A 82 -13.00 -2.03 -2.43
N PHE A 83 -14.06 -2.40 -1.70
CA PHE A 83 -14.48 -3.80 -1.58
C PHE A 83 -14.91 -4.43 -2.91
N ASP A 84 -15.50 -3.65 -3.82
CA ASP A 84 -15.94 -4.12 -5.15
C ASP A 84 -14.78 -4.48 -6.09
N LYS A 85 -13.55 -4.08 -5.75
CA LYS A 85 -12.34 -4.39 -6.50
C LYS A 85 -11.76 -5.77 -6.16
N TRP A 86 -12.18 -6.37 -5.06
CA TRP A 86 -11.64 -7.61 -4.53
C TRP A 86 -12.72 -8.67 -4.46
N LYS A 87 -12.50 -9.82 -5.09
CA LYS A 87 -13.42 -10.97 -4.97
C LYS A 87 -13.38 -11.62 -3.58
N THR A 88 -12.24 -11.52 -2.90
CA THR A 88 -11.99 -12.14 -1.61
C THR A 88 -11.12 -11.20 -0.78
N LEU A 89 -11.47 -11.03 0.49
CA LEU A 89 -10.71 -10.27 1.49
C LEU A 89 -10.11 -11.24 2.51
N LEU A 90 -8.95 -10.91 3.06
CA LEU A 90 -8.30 -11.73 4.08
C LEU A 90 -8.55 -11.13 5.47
N LEU A 91 -9.07 -11.95 6.39
CA LEU A 91 -9.10 -11.63 7.81
C LEU A 91 -7.78 -12.06 8.44
N VAL A 92 -7.14 -11.17 9.19
CA VAL A 92 -5.86 -11.44 9.85
C VAL A 92 -5.90 -11.10 11.34
N ASP A 93 -5.04 -11.73 12.13
CA ASP A 93 -4.76 -11.32 13.51
C ASP A 93 -3.72 -10.19 13.58
N ASP A 94 -3.38 -9.77 14.80
CA ASP A 94 -2.39 -8.72 15.06
C ASP A 94 -0.96 -9.09 14.61
N ASP A 95 -0.67 -10.39 14.45
CA ASP A 95 0.60 -10.92 13.96
C ASP A 95 0.58 -11.14 12.42
N TYR A 96 -0.48 -10.68 11.74
CA TYR A 96 -0.73 -10.85 10.31
C TYR A 96 -0.86 -12.31 9.84
N ASN A 97 -1.22 -13.24 10.72
CA ASN A 97 -1.61 -14.58 10.30
C ASN A 97 -2.99 -14.54 9.66
N VAL A 98 -3.16 -15.21 8.52
CA VAL A 98 -4.48 -15.32 7.85
C VAL A 98 -5.37 -16.25 8.68
N LEU A 99 -6.49 -15.72 9.12
CA LEU A 99 -7.51 -16.43 9.90
C LEU A 99 -8.62 -16.97 9.01
N ASP A 100 -9.04 -16.20 7.99
CA ASP A 100 -10.16 -16.55 7.12
C ASP A 100 -10.12 -15.80 5.77
N GLU A 101 -10.87 -16.31 4.80
CA GLU A 101 -11.14 -15.70 3.49
C GLU A 101 -12.62 -15.28 3.39
N LEU A 102 -12.87 -14.00 3.10
CA LEU A 102 -14.21 -13.41 3.04
C LEU A 102 -14.56 -13.06 1.60
N ASP A 103 -15.45 -13.81 0.97
CA ASP A 103 -15.91 -13.52 -0.39
C ASP A 103 -16.82 -12.27 -0.44
N THR A 104 -16.66 -11.49 -1.50
CA THR A 104 -17.52 -10.35 -1.80
C THR A 104 -18.49 -10.68 -2.93
N LEU A 105 -19.64 -10.00 -2.96
CA LEU A 105 -20.73 -10.26 -3.91
C LEU A 105 -21.05 -8.99 -4.70
N PHE A 106 -20.19 -8.66 -5.66
CA PHE A 106 -20.32 -7.50 -6.57
C PHE A 106 -20.40 -7.92 -8.04
#